data_AF-A0A8S0GZY6-F1
#
_entry.id   AF-A0A8S0GZY6-F1
#
_cell.length_a   1.000
_cell.length_b   1.000
_cell.length_c   1.000
_cell.angle_alpha   90.00
_cell.angle_beta   90.00
_cell.angle_gamma   90.00
#
_symmetry.space_group_name_H-M   'P 1'
#
loop_
_entity.id
_entity.type
_entity.pdbx_description
1 polymer ?
#
loop_
_entity_poly.entity_id
_entity_poly.type
_entity_poly.pdbx_seq_one_letter_code
_entity_poly.pdbx_strand_id
1 'polypeptide(L)'
;MGAGLTGFGLSLVYPALGVEAIKQVPNSSRGAGLSAYAVFFDLALAIAGPLMGAVALNLGYSWIFFCAALLSLTGLGLTLMLKRRAGA
;
A
#
# COMPACT_ATOMS: atom_id res chain seq x y z
N MET A 1 -13.68 1.76 14.91
CA MET A 1 -14.00 2.55 13.70
C MET A 1 -12.78 2.67 12.78
N GLY A 2 -11.71 3.40 13.15
CA GLY A 2 -10.53 3.61 12.28
C GLY A 2 -9.86 2.33 11.77
N ALA A 3 -9.56 1.37 12.66
CA ALA A 3 -8.96 0.09 12.25
C ALA A 3 -9.83 -0.71 11.26
N GLY A 4 -11.16 -0.60 11.37
CA GLY A 4 -12.09 -1.24 10.43
C GLY A 4 -12.04 -0.60 9.04
N LEU A 5 -11.95 0.73 8.97
CA LEU A 5 -11.78 1.46 7.71
C LEU A 5 -10.43 1.15 7.05
N THR A 6 -9.36 1.10 7.84
CA THR A 6 -8.02 0.73 7.34
C THR A 6 -8.00 -0.71 6.83
N GLY A 7 -8.58 -1.66 7.58
CA GLY A 7 -8.68 -3.06 7.17
C GLY A 7 -9.51 -3.24 5.90
N PHE A 8 -10.63 -2.53 5.79
CA PHE A 8 -11.44 -2.53 4.58
C PHE A 8 -10.67 -1.97 3.38
N GLY A 9 -9.96 -0.86 3.54
CA GLY A 9 -9.10 -0.29 2.50
C GLY A 9 -8.01 -1.26 2.04
N LEU A 10 -7.31 -1.90 2.99
CA LEU A 10 -6.27 -2.89 2.68
C LEU A 10 -6.81 -4.07 1.87
N SER A 11 -8.00 -4.58 2.25
CA SER A 11 -8.67 -5.67 1.54
C SER A 11 -9.06 -5.34 0.11
N LEU A 12 -9.25 -4.05 -0.23
CA LEU A 12 -9.53 -3.61 -1.60
C LEU A 12 -8.24 -3.37 -2.39
N VAL A 13 -7.26 -2.72 -1.76
CA VAL A 13 -6.00 -2.34 -2.41
C VAL A 13 -5.15 -3.56 -2.74
N TYR A 14 -5.06 -4.53 -1.82
CA TYR A 14 -4.24 -5.73 -2.01
C TYR A 14 -4.61 -6.53 -3.28
N PRO A 15 -5.88 -6.90 -3.52
CA PRO A 15 -6.27 -7.57 -4.76
C PRO A 15 -6.26 -6.62 -5.97
N ALA A 16 -6.62 -5.34 -5.82
CA ALA A 16 -6.63 -4.41 -6.95
C ALA A 16 -5.23 -4.21 -7.56
N LEU A 17 -4.21 -4.01 -6.71
CA LEU A 17 -2.82 -3.90 -7.14
C LEU A 17 -2.24 -5.24 -7.59
N GLY A 18 -2.56 -6.33 -6.86
CA GLY A 18 -2.10 -7.68 -7.21
C GLY A 18 -2.58 -8.11 -8.59
N VAL A 19 -3.85 -7.87 -8.93
CA VAL A 19 -4.39 -8.20 -10.26
C VAL A 19 -3.70 -7.38 -11.35
N GLU A 20 -3.46 -6.08 -11.12
CA GLU A 20 -2.79 -5.23 -12.11
C GLU A 20 -1.32 -5.62 -12.31
N ALA A 21 -0.61 -5.98 -11.24
CA ALA A 21 0.76 -6.49 -11.33
C ALA A 21 0.84 -7.82 -12.09
N ILE A 22 -0.09 -8.76 -11.83
CA ILE A 22 -0.11 -10.08 -12.48
C ILE A 22 -0.44 -9.97 -13.98
N LYS A 23 -1.25 -8.98 -14.39
CA LYS A 23 -1.54 -8.75 -15.82
C LYS A 23 -0.28 -8.47 -16.64
N GLN A 24 0.75 -7.89 -16.05
CA GLN A 24 2.01 -7.59 -16.74
C GLN A 24 2.97 -8.80 -16.82
N VAL A 25 2.63 -9.93 -16.19
CA VAL A 25 3.49 -11.13 -16.14
C VAL A 25 3.00 -12.18 -17.15
N PRO A 26 3.91 -12.83 -17.92
CA PRO A 26 3.55 -13.89 -18.85
C PRO A 26 2.79 -15.04 -18.19
N ASN A 27 1.84 -15.66 -18.92
CA ASN A 27 0.97 -16.73 -18.42
C ASN A 27 1.73 -17.87 -17.74
N SER A 28 2.92 -18.21 -18.25
CA SER A 28 3.75 -19.30 -17.72
C SER A 28 4.39 -19.00 -16.36
N SER A 29 4.45 -17.73 -15.94
CA SER A 29 5.16 -17.29 -14.73
C SER A 29 4.27 -16.50 -13.76
N ARG A 30 2.94 -16.52 -13.96
CA ARG A 30 1.99 -15.81 -13.08
C ARG A 30 2.13 -16.18 -11.60
N GLY A 31 2.42 -17.45 -11.30
CA GLY A 31 2.67 -17.91 -9.93
C GLY A 31 3.90 -17.25 -9.29
N ALA A 32 4.98 -17.07 -10.06
CA ALA A 32 6.18 -16.38 -9.61
C ALA A 32 5.97 -14.85 -9.48
N GLY A 33 5.16 -14.26 -10.38
CA GLY A 33 4.78 -12.85 -10.27
C GLY A 33 3.94 -12.55 -9.02
N LEU A 34 2.99 -13.42 -8.70
CA LEU A 34 2.17 -13.30 -7.49
C LEU A 34 3.01 -13.48 -6.22
N SER A 35 3.93 -14.45 -6.19
CA SER A 35 4.81 -14.64 -5.02
C SER A 35 5.77 -13.48 -4.82
N ALA A 36 6.34 -12.92 -5.91
CA ALA A 36 7.16 -11.71 -5.83
C ALA A 36 6.36 -10.53 -5.28
N TYR A 37 5.13 -10.30 -5.77
CA TYR A 37 4.23 -9.27 -5.25
C TYR A 37 3.99 -9.42 -3.74
N ALA A 38 3.68 -10.64 -3.28
CA ALA A 38 3.46 -10.92 -1.86
C ALA A 38 4.70 -10.65 -1.01
N VAL A 39 5.89 -11.09 -1.46
CA VAL A 39 7.16 -10.86 -0.75
C VAL A 39 7.46 -9.37 -0.60
N PHE A 40 7.27 -8.58 -1.67
CA PHE A 40 7.47 -7.14 -1.60
C PHE A 40 6.46 -6.44 -0.68
N PHE A 41 5.20 -6.89 -0.70
CA PHE A 41 4.17 -6.37 0.18
C PHE A 41 4.50 -6.65 1.66
N ASP A 42 4.88 -7.88 2.00
CA ASP A 42 5.28 -8.26 3.35
C ASP A 42 6.54 -7.50 3.80
N LEU A 43 7.51 -7.32 2.91
CA LEU A 43 8.71 -6.52 3.18
C LEU A 43 8.36 -5.05 3.45
N ALA A 44 7.41 -4.48 2.70
CA ALA A 44 6.94 -3.13 2.94
C ALA A 44 6.29 -3.00 4.33
N LEU A 45 5.47 -3.98 4.74
CA LEU A 45 4.89 -4.02 6.08
C LEU A 45 5.95 -4.18 7.17
N ALA A 46 6.95 -5.03 6.93
CA ALA A 46 8.07 -5.26 7.83
C ALA A 46 8.91 -4.00 8.04
N ILE A 47 9.05 -3.14 7.03
CA ILE A 47 9.77 -1.86 7.12
C ILE A 47 8.88 -0.76 7.73
N ALA A 48 7.58 -0.75 7.40
CA ALA A 48 6.63 0.23 7.92
C ALA A 48 6.52 0.18 9.45
N GLY A 49 6.61 -1.01 10.05
CA GLY A 49 6.57 -1.21 11.51
C GLY A 49 7.68 -0.43 12.24
N PRO A 50 8.98 -0.72 11.99
CA PRO A 50 10.10 0.00 12.57
C PRO A 50 10.09 1.50 12.25
N LEU A 51 9.75 1.91 11.03
CA LEU A 51 9.66 3.33 10.67
C LEU A 51 8.63 4.06 11.52
N MET A 52 7.40 3.55 11.59
CA MET A 52 6.34 4.15 12.40
C MET A 52 6.62 4.02 13.90
N GLY A 53 7.28 2.94 14.33
CA GLY A 53 7.75 2.76 15.71
C GLY A 53 8.81 3.79 16.10
N ALA A 54 9.77 4.08 15.22
CA ALA A 54 10.78 5.12 15.46
C ALA A 54 10.13 6.51 15.56
N VAL A 55 9.13 6.81 14.72
CA VAL A 55 8.32 8.04 14.82
C VAL A 55 7.57 8.08 16.15
N ALA A 56 6.96 6.97 16.57
CA ALA A 56 6.25 6.85 17.84
C ALA A 56 7.15 7.17 19.04
N LEU A 57 8.37 6.64 19.05
CA LEU A 57 9.33 6.78 20.15
C LEU A 57 9.85 8.22 20.29
N ASN A 58 10.02 8.95 19.19
CA ASN A 58 10.58 10.31 19.21
C ASN A 58 9.51 11.41 19.32
N LEU A 59 8.37 11.23 18.66
CA LEU A 59 7.36 12.29 18.47
C LEU A 59 6.00 11.93 19.10
N GLY A 60 5.82 10.69 19.55
CA GLY A 60 4.57 10.19 20.13
C GLY A 60 3.57 9.65 19.11
N TYR A 61 2.50 9.02 19.60
CA TYR A 61 1.50 8.33 18.76
C TYR A 61 0.72 9.25 17.83
N SER A 62 0.48 10.51 18.19
CA SER A 62 -0.25 11.47 17.34
C SER A 62 0.41 11.67 15.99
N TRP A 63 1.74 11.68 15.95
CA TRP A 63 2.50 11.84 14.71
C TRP A 63 2.43 10.62 13.79
N ILE A 64 2.22 9.42 14.33
CA ILE A 64 2.00 8.21 13.53
C ILE A 64 0.72 8.37 12.69
N PHE A 65 -0.37 8.79 13.32
CA PHE A 65 -1.65 9.00 12.63
C PHE A 65 -1.58 10.16 11.64
N PHE A 66 -0.84 11.22 11.97
CA PHE A 66 -0.63 12.33 11.06
C PHE A 66 0.16 11.90 9.81
N CYS A 67 1.28 11.17 9.99
CA CYS A 67 2.04 10.60 8.88
C CYS A 67 1.20 9.64 8.04
N ALA A 68 0.41 8.76 8.68
CA ALA A 68 -0.49 7.84 7.99
C ALA A 68 -1.56 8.58 7.17
N ALA A 69 -2.12 9.68 7.71
CA ALA A 69 -3.07 10.51 6.99
C ALA A 69 -2.42 11.18 5.77
N LEU A 70 -1.20 11.72 5.92
CA LEU A 70 -0.46 12.32 4.81
C LEU A 70 -0.13 11.30 3.73
N LEU A 71 0.37 10.12 4.12
CA LEU A 71 0.64 9.00 3.20
C LEU A 71 -0.63 8.58 2.45
N SER A 72 -1.77 8.45 3.14
CA SER A 72 -3.06 8.14 2.53
C SER A 72 -3.48 9.19 1.50
N LEU A 73 -3.37 10.48 1.84
CA LEU A 73 -3.67 11.58 0.91
C LEU A 73 -2.75 11.58 -0.32
N THR A 74 -1.45 11.31 -0.14
CA THR A 74 -0.52 11.21 -1.28
C THR A 74 -0.85 10.01 -2.17
N GLY A 75 -1.21 8.86 -1.60
CA GLY A 75 -1.64 7.67 -2.35
C GLY A 75 -2.92 7.92 -3.15
N LEU A 76 -3.90 8.60 -2.55
CA LEU A 76 -5.10 9.06 -3.25
C LEU A 76 -4.75 10.03 -4.38
N GLY A 77 -3.87 11.00 -4.12
CA GLY A 77 -3.40 11.95 -5.13
C GLY A 77 -2.74 11.26 -6.33
N LEU A 78 -1.83 10.31 -6.07
CA LEU A 78 -1.18 9.50 -7.11
C LEU A 78 -2.20 8.68 -7.91
N THR A 79 -3.16 8.05 -7.24
CA THR A 79 -4.22 7.26 -7.89
C THR A 79 -5.07 8.13 -8.81
N LEU A 80 -5.47 9.31 -8.34
CA LEU A 80 -6.23 10.28 -9.13
C LEU A 80 -5.40 10.81 -10.31
N MET A 81 -4.11 11.11 -10.10
CA MET A 81 -3.20 11.53 -11.18
C MET A 81 -3.03 10.45 -12.24
N LEU A 82 -2.84 9.20 -11.84
CA LEU A 82 -2.72 8.08 -12.76
C LEU A 82 -4.02 7.85 -13.53
N LYS A 83 -5.18 7.92 -12.86
CA LYS A 83 -6.50 7.85 -13.49
C LYS A 83 -6.70 8.97 -14.51
N ARG A 84 -6.24 10.20 -14.22
CA ARG A 84 -6.29 11.33 -15.16
C ARG A 84 -5.36 11.13 -16.36
N ARG A 85 -4.17 10.56 -16.17
CA ARG A 85 -3.24 10.25 -17.26
C ARG A 85 -3.72 9.10 -18.15
N ALA A 86 -4.42 8.11 -17.59
CA ALA A 86 -4.95 6.98 -18.36
C ALA A 86 -6.20 7.33 -19.18
N GLY A 87 -6.85 8.46 -18.89
CA GLY A 87 -8.03 8.95 -19.60
C GLY A 87 -7.76 10.11 -20.56
N ALA A 88 -6.50 10.49 -20.78
CA ALA A 88 -6.04 11.48 -21.76
C ALA A 88 -5.23 10.77 -22.86
#